data_AF-A0AAV0Y9I3-F1
#
_entry.id   AF-A0AAV0Y9I3-F1
#
_cell.length_a   1.000
_cell.length_b   1.000
_cell.length_c   1.000
_cell.angle_alpha   90.00
_cell.angle_beta   90.00
_cell.angle_gamma   90.00
#
_symmetry.space_group_name_H-M   'P 1'
#
loop_
_entity.id
_entity.type
_entity.pdbx_description
1 polymer ?
#
loop_
_entity_poly.entity_id
_entity_poly.type
_entity_poly.pdbx_seq_one_letter_code
_entity_poly.pdbx_strand_id
1 'polypeptide(L)'
;MEQVHDNQVNEDKRECYLLHHAVVKESSTSTRLRVVFDLSCKTSSGISLNYVLIKGPVLQDELIYILARFRIHNFVLSADITKMYRQFWVADEHRTFQRILWRTDPQENIRIFQLKTITYGTVPASFMATGCLHKLAESQDVDPVISEVIKRDFYMDDFLGGTSSYEAASQLRDGLIKTMLSAGLELRKWTSNNINLIKGISNNQEGNKTIPISDDNAITKVLGLFWNSDIDAFQFEVKANNFKFINHIPKRLILSEIACLFDPLGLVGPAIIQAKLMLQQLWRLKIQWDDRCIPSSPTPNSPTSGSPTPSSPKSSSPTPSSPTHNLTTPNLKKYSSVI
;
A
#
# COMPACT_ATOMS: atom_id res chain seq x y z
N MET A 1 -20.28 13.44 10.07
CA MET A 1 -21.57 13.13 9.41
C MET A 1 -22.65 13.95 10.08
N GLU A 2 -23.77 14.16 9.42
CA GLU A 2 -24.95 14.81 9.99
C GLU A 2 -26.20 13.98 9.67
N GLN A 3 -27.19 13.98 10.56
CA GLN A 3 -28.43 13.25 10.35
C GLN A 3 -29.28 14.00 9.31
N VAL A 4 -29.82 13.26 8.34
CA VAL A 4 -30.84 13.76 7.42
C VAL A 4 -32.19 13.32 7.99
N HIS A 5 -33.10 14.25 8.18
CA HIS A 5 -34.45 13.94 8.63
C HIS A 5 -35.35 13.60 7.44
N ASP A 6 -36.36 12.75 7.65
CA ASP A 6 -37.20 12.23 6.54
C ASP A 6 -37.93 13.35 5.77
N ASN A 7 -38.27 14.45 6.45
CA ASN A 7 -38.84 15.67 5.86
C ASN A 7 -37.84 16.50 5.02
N GLN A 8 -36.56 16.12 4.97
CA GLN A 8 -35.52 16.73 4.13
C GLN A 8 -35.12 15.84 2.95
N VAL A 9 -35.64 14.60 2.90
CA VAL A 9 -35.51 13.73 1.73
C VAL A 9 -36.44 14.28 0.65
N ASN A 10 -35.86 14.78 -0.43
CA ASN A 10 -36.59 15.35 -1.56
C ASN A 10 -36.51 14.38 -2.74
N GLU A 11 -37.65 13.82 -3.15
CA GLU A 11 -37.75 12.82 -4.22
C GLU A 11 -37.20 13.31 -5.58
N ASP A 12 -37.21 14.63 -5.83
CA ASP A 12 -36.66 15.22 -7.06
C ASP A 12 -35.12 15.35 -7.02
N LYS A 13 -34.49 15.22 -5.86
CA LYS A 13 -33.02 15.32 -5.72
C LYS A 13 -32.37 13.96 -5.85
N ARG A 14 -31.43 13.85 -6.79
CA ARG A 14 -30.57 12.68 -6.91
C ARG A 14 -29.76 12.48 -5.62
N GLU A 15 -29.66 11.23 -5.20
CA GLU A 15 -29.03 10.81 -3.95
C GLU A 15 -28.38 9.44 -4.11
N CYS A 16 -27.43 9.11 -3.24
CA CYS A 16 -26.79 7.80 -3.25
C CYS A 16 -26.49 7.34 -1.82
N TYR A 17 -26.91 6.11 -1.52
CA TYR A 17 -26.63 5.42 -0.26
C TYR A 17 -25.42 4.51 -0.44
N LEU A 18 -24.38 4.75 0.37
CA LEU A 18 -23.16 3.95 0.38
C LEU A 18 -23.37 2.74 1.28
N LEU A 19 -23.16 1.55 0.73
CA LEU A 19 -23.02 0.35 1.54
C LEU A 19 -21.75 0.46 2.38
N HIS A 20 -21.83 0.08 3.65
CA HIS A 20 -20.69 0.11 4.55
C HIS A 20 -20.69 -1.10 5.49
N HIS A 21 -19.50 -1.49 5.93
CA HIS A 21 -19.29 -2.55 6.91
C HIS A 21 -18.07 -2.27 7.78
N ALA A 22 -17.99 -2.89 8.96
CA ALA A 22 -16.82 -2.80 9.81
C ALA A 22 -15.82 -3.91 9.48
N VAL A 23 -14.55 -3.54 9.34
CA VAL A 23 -13.41 -4.46 9.29
C VAL A 23 -12.59 -4.25 10.57
N VAL A 24 -12.43 -5.31 11.34
CA VAL A 24 -11.58 -5.32 12.54
C VAL A 24 -10.18 -5.78 12.15
N LYS A 25 -9.16 -4.97 12.48
CA LYS A 25 -7.75 -5.30 12.35
C LYS A 25 -7.12 -5.28 13.73
N GLU A 26 -7.10 -6.43 14.39
CA GLU A 26 -6.61 -6.59 15.76
C GLU A 26 -5.15 -6.14 15.94
N SER A 27 -4.32 -6.31 14.90
CA SER A 27 -2.93 -5.84 14.85
C SER A 27 -2.76 -4.33 14.64
N SER A 28 -3.84 -3.55 14.52
CA SER A 28 -3.80 -2.10 14.37
C SER A 28 -3.89 -1.42 15.73
N THR A 29 -2.76 -0.91 16.24
CA THR A 29 -2.69 -0.21 17.54
C THR A 29 -3.58 1.04 17.58
N SER A 30 -3.54 1.87 16.54
CA SER A 30 -4.25 3.17 16.51
C SER A 30 -5.71 3.11 16.05
N THR A 31 -6.12 2.07 15.32
CA THR A 31 -7.45 2.03 14.68
C THR A 31 -7.88 0.58 14.46
N ARG A 32 -8.34 -0.07 15.54
CA ARG A 32 -8.74 -1.48 15.55
C ARG A 32 -9.96 -1.78 14.69
N LEU A 33 -10.91 -0.84 14.61
CA LEU A 33 -12.09 -0.94 13.74
C LEU A 33 -12.01 0.11 12.64
N ARG A 34 -12.18 -0.31 11.39
CA ARG A 34 -12.25 0.55 10.20
C ARG A 34 -13.58 0.32 9.50
N VAL A 35 -14.34 1.38 9.26
CA VAL A 35 -15.51 1.30 8.36
C VAL A 35 -14.97 1.24 6.93
N VAL A 36 -15.47 0.32 6.11
CA VAL A 36 -15.18 0.23 4.68
C VAL A 36 -16.47 0.53 3.93
N PHE A 37 -16.38 1.40 2.92
CA PHE A 37 -17.50 1.74 2.04
C PHE A 37 -17.34 0.98 0.72
N ASP A 38 -18.42 0.38 0.22
CA ASP A 38 -18.47 -0.19 -1.13
C ASP A 38 -19.22 0.76 -2.07
N LEU A 39 -18.44 1.49 -2.86
CA LEU A 39 -18.91 2.43 -3.88
C LEU A 39 -18.87 1.83 -5.29
N SER A 40 -18.45 0.57 -5.41
CA SER A 40 -18.39 -0.21 -6.65
C SER A 40 -19.63 -1.09 -6.82
N CYS A 41 -20.36 -1.38 -5.73
CA CYS A 41 -21.67 -2.01 -5.77
C CYS A 41 -22.65 -1.19 -6.62
N LYS A 42 -23.47 -1.89 -7.41
CA LYS A 42 -24.50 -1.29 -8.26
C LYS A 42 -25.70 -0.87 -7.42
N THR A 43 -26.15 0.36 -7.61
CA THR A 43 -27.40 0.87 -7.03
C THR A 43 -28.62 0.29 -7.78
N SER A 44 -29.84 0.65 -7.34
CA SER A 44 -31.09 0.34 -8.05
C SER A 44 -31.11 0.80 -9.52
N SER A 45 -30.30 1.79 -9.89
CA SER A 45 -30.10 2.22 -11.30
C SER A 45 -29.30 1.23 -12.16
N GLY A 46 -28.72 0.18 -11.57
CA GLY A 46 -27.79 -0.73 -12.24
C GLY A 46 -26.36 -0.18 -12.38
N ILE A 47 -26.10 1.06 -11.92
CA ILE A 47 -24.83 1.77 -11.98
C ILE A 47 -24.29 2.00 -10.56
N SER A 48 -22.96 1.99 -10.38
CA SER A 48 -22.28 2.27 -9.12
C SER A 48 -21.75 3.70 -9.05
N LEU A 49 -21.56 4.24 -7.85
CA LEU A 49 -21.09 5.63 -7.69
C LEU A 49 -19.67 5.80 -8.26
N ASN A 50 -18.78 4.83 -8.08
CA ASN A 50 -17.44 4.85 -8.66
C ASN A 50 -17.42 4.75 -10.21
N TYR A 51 -18.50 4.33 -10.85
CA TYR A 51 -18.60 4.35 -12.32
C TYR A 51 -18.89 5.75 -12.88
N VAL A 52 -19.63 6.59 -12.12
CA VAL A 52 -19.99 7.94 -12.57
C VAL A 52 -19.02 9.03 -12.11
N LEU A 53 -18.22 8.76 -11.07
CA LEU A 53 -17.21 9.71 -10.58
C LEU A 53 -15.95 9.72 -11.44
N ILE A 54 -15.52 10.91 -11.85
CA ILE A 54 -14.25 11.13 -12.57
C ILE A 54 -13.09 11.02 -11.57
N LYS A 55 -12.04 10.25 -11.92
CA LYS A 55 -10.86 10.02 -11.06
C LYS A 55 -10.03 11.28 -10.76
N GLY A 56 -9.94 12.18 -11.73
CA GLY A 56 -8.92 13.23 -11.76
C GLY A 56 -7.54 12.68 -12.16
N PRO A 57 -6.56 13.56 -12.44
CA PRO A 57 -5.18 13.18 -12.66
C PRO A 57 -4.54 12.64 -11.36
N VAL A 58 -3.44 11.90 -11.50
CA VAL A 58 -2.55 11.59 -10.37
C VAL A 58 -1.69 12.83 -10.11
N LEU A 59 -1.67 13.32 -8.87
CA LEU A 59 -0.88 14.50 -8.46
C LEU A 59 0.39 14.11 -7.70
N GLN A 60 0.39 12.91 -7.09
CA GLN A 60 1.51 12.38 -6.33
C GLN A 60 2.62 11.91 -7.27
N ASP A 61 3.87 12.13 -6.88
CA ASP A 61 5.02 11.45 -7.48
C ASP A 61 4.89 9.92 -7.32
N GLU A 62 5.53 9.16 -8.21
CA GLU A 62 5.67 7.72 -8.00
C GLU A 62 6.45 7.44 -6.72
N LEU A 63 6.00 6.44 -5.97
CA LEU A 63 6.56 5.99 -4.70
C LEU A 63 8.10 5.86 -4.70
N ILE A 64 8.67 5.38 -5.81
CA ILE A 64 10.12 5.22 -5.97
C ILE A 64 10.88 6.56 -5.83
N TYR A 65 10.32 7.66 -6.32
CA TYR A 65 10.97 8.99 -6.24
C TYR A 65 10.94 9.56 -4.83
N ILE A 66 9.84 9.34 -4.09
CA ILE A 66 9.69 9.77 -2.70
C ILE A 66 10.67 8.99 -1.82
N LEU A 67 10.72 7.66 -1.97
CA LEU A 67 11.69 6.81 -1.26
C LEU A 67 13.15 7.16 -1.63
N ALA A 68 13.43 7.45 -2.91
CA ALA A 68 14.76 7.85 -3.34
C ALA A 68 15.17 9.20 -2.74
N ARG A 69 14.29 10.21 -2.74
CA ARG A 69 14.52 11.51 -2.09
C ARG A 69 14.78 11.34 -0.59
N PHE A 70 13.92 10.60 0.11
CA PHE A 70 14.09 10.30 1.52
C PHE A 70 15.50 9.77 1.86
N ARG A 71 16.13 8.98 0.96
CA ARG A 71 17.48 8.44 1.13
C ARG A 71 18.65 9.37 0.77
N ILE A 72 18.43 10.59 0.25
CA ILE A 72 19.52 11.55 -0.01
C ILE A 72 19.87 12.43 1.20
N HIS A 73 19.09 12.35 2.27
CA HIS A 73 19.19 13.24 3.43
C HIS A 73 20.00 12.63 4.57
N ASN A 74 20.73 13.48 5.30
CA ASN A 74 21.49 13.07 6.49
C ASN A 74 20.59 13.00 7.74
N PHE A 75 19.58 13.88 7.79
CA PHE A 75 18.60 13.99 8.86
C PHE A 75 17.22 13.81 8.26
N VAL A 76 16.59 12.67 8.53
CA VAL A 76 15.29 12.29 7.95
C VAL A 76 14.16 12.39 8.95
N LEU A 77 12.97 12.70 8.45
CA LEU A 77 11.74 12.86 9.20
C LEU A 77 10.61 12.11 8.48
N SER A 78 9.79 11.39 9.25
CA SER A 78 8.51 10.88 8.77
C SER A 78 7.38 11.18 9.75
N ALA A 79 6.17 11.39 9.22
CA ALA A 79 4.96 11.64 10.00
C ALA A 79 3.69 11.26 9.21
N ASP A 80 2.57 11.05 9.88
CA ASP A 80 1.28 10.77 9.25
C ASP A 80 0.32 11.95 9.45
N ILE A 81 -0.51 12.29 8.45
CA ILE A 81 -1.66 13.19 8.61
C ILE A 81 -2.79 12.44 9.33
N THR A 82 -3.24 12.95 10.47
CA THR A 82 -4.32 12.34 11.25
C THR A 82 -5.62 12.27 10.45
N LYS A 83 -6.01 11.06 10.01
CA LYS A 83 -7.29 10.78 9.34
C LYS A 83 -7.53 11.65 8.09
N MET A 84 -6.49 11.98 7.31
CA MET A 84 -6.46 12.92 6.17
C MET A 84 -7.81 13.16 5.44
N TYR A 85 -8.43 12.12 4.85
CA TYR A 85 -9.70 12.25 4.11
C TYR A 85 -10.85 12.90 4.92
N ARG A 86 -10.85 12.75 6.25
CA ARG A 86 -11.85 13.33 7.16
C ARG A 86 -11.59 14.79 7.53
N GLN A 87 -10.44 15.36 7.15
CA GLN A 87 -10.13 16.77 7.40
C GLN A 87 -10.67 17.69 6.30
N PHE A 88 -10.92 17.16 5.11
CA PHE A 88 -11.43 17.92 3.96
C PHE A 88 -12.94 17.76 3.80
N TRP A 89 -13.67 18.88 3.76
CA TRP A 89 -15.10 18.88 3.50
C TRP A 89 -15.41 18.67 2.01
N VAL A 90 -16.50 17.96 1.75
CA VAL A 90 -17.16 17.90 0.44
C VAL A 90 -18.17 19.04 0.37
N ALA A 91 -18.29 19.68 -0.80
CA ALA A 91 -19.28 20.71 -1.09
C ALA A 91 -20.70 20.25 -0.72
N ASP A 92 -21.50 21.13 -0.12
CA ASP A 92 -22.80 20.79 0.48
C ASP A 92 -23.73 20.06 -0.51
N GLU A 93 -23.80 20.54 -1.76
CA GLU A 93 -24.58 19.96 -2.86
C GLU A 93 -24.19 18.51 -3.21
N HIS A 94 -22.94 18.11 -2.97
CA HIS A 94 -22.44 16.76 -3.28
C HIS A 94 -22.56 15.77 -2.11
N ARG A 95 -22.92 16.22 -0.90
CA ARG A 95 -23.06 15.34 0.29
C ARG A 95 -24.23 14.36 0.17
N THR A 96 -25.26 14.71 -0.62
CA THR A 96 -26.42 13.83 -0.90
C THR A 96 -26.03 12.52 -1.60
N PHE A 97 -24.87 12.47 -2.26
CA PHE A 97 -24.32 11.26 -2.89
C PHE A 97 -23.49 10.39 -1.93
N GLN A 98 -23.37 10.79 -0.66
CA GLN A 98 -22.59 10.08 0.36
C GLN A 98 -23.46 9.85 1.60
N ARG A 99 -24.70 9.41 1.39
CA ARG A 99 -25.59 9.01 2.48
C ARG A 99 -25.26 7.61 2.97
N ILE A 100 -25.57 7.33 4.23
CA ILE A 100 -25.49 6.01 4.85
C ILE A 100 -26.76 5.76 5.66
N LEU A 101 -27.10 4.48 5.78
CA LEU A 101 -28.09 4.00 6.74
C LEU A 101 -27.34 3.56 8.01
N TRP A 102 -27.75 4.06 9.18
CA TRP A 102 -27.13 3.73 10.46
C TRP A 102 -28.16 3.68 11.60
N ARG A 103 -27.90 2.80 12.57
CA ARG A 103 -28.53 2.74 13.89
C ARG A 103 -27.52 2.18 14.88
N THR A 104 -27.63 2.56 16.15
CA THR A 104 -26.69 2.09 17.18
C THR A 104 -27.15 0.76 17.76
N ASP A 105 -28.46 0.60 17.95
CA ASP A 105 -29.09 -0.62 18.47
C ASP A 105 -29.93 -1.31 17.37
N PRO A 106 -29.90 -2.66 17.23
CA PRO A 106 -30.82 -3.40 16.36
C PRO A 106 -32.33 -3.19 16.63
N GLN A 107 -32.72 -2.67 17.79
CA GLN A 107 -34.10 -2.29 18.14
C GLN A 107 -34.42 -0.84 17.74
N GLU A 108 -33.43 0.01 17.47
CA GLU A 108 -33.67 1.36 16.96
C GLU A 108 -34.11 1.33 15.49
N ASN A 109 -34.95 2.32 15.13
CA ASN A 109 -35.22 2.66 13.74
C ASN A 109 -33.92 3.07 13.03
N ILE A 110 -33.75 2.59 11.80
CA ILE A 110 -32.66 3.01 10.91
C ILE A 110 -32.81 4.51 10.62
N ARG A 111 -31.72 5.26 10.73
CA ARG A 111 -31.67 6.69 10.42
C ARG A 111 -30.75 6.93 9.22
N ILE A 112 -31.04 8.00 8.48
CA ILE A 112 -30.22 8.45 7.36
C ILE A 112 -29.18 9.45 7.89
N PHE A 113 -27.92 9.27 7.52
CA PHE A 113 -26.86 10.26 7.74
C PHE A 113 -26.18 10.60 6.43
N GLN A 114 -25.69 11.82 6.27
CA GLN A 114 -24.80 12.20 5.17
C GLN A 114 -23.37 12.46 5.65
N LEU A 115 -22.39 11.96 4.90
CA LEU A 115 -20.97 12.19 5.15
C LEU A 115 -20.60 13.59 4.65
N LYS A 116 -19.90 14.35 5.50
CA LYS A 116 -19.55 15.76 5.23
C LYS A 116 -18.17 15.93 4.58
N THR A 117 -17.35 14.88 4.63
CA THR A 117 -15.93 14.89 4.32
C THR A 117 -15.64 14.00 3.12
N ILE A 118 -14.43 14.03 2.57
CA ILE A 118 -14.04 13.09 1.52
C ILE A 118 -14.20 11.65 2.04
N THR A 119 -15.00 10.85 1.33
CA THR A 119 -15.15 9.42 1.63
C THR A 119 -14.09 8.63 0.88
N TYR A 120 -13.20 7.98 1.63
CA TYR A 120 -12.21 7.05 1.09
C TYR A 120 -12.92 5.86 0.41
N GLY A 121 -12.31 5.35 -0.67
CA GLY A 121 -12.95 4.39 -1.56
C GLY A 121 -13.76 5.02 -2.70
N THR A 122 -14.04 6.34 -2.67
CA THR A 122 -14.43 7.07 -3.88
C THR A 122 -13.25 7.10 -4.87
N VAL A 123 -13.53 6.89 -6.16
CA VAL A 123 -12.54 6.99 -7.24
C VAL A 123 -11.73 8.30 -7.24
N PRO A 124 -12.31 9.49 -6.99
CA PRO A 124 -11.54 10.74 -6.84
C PRO A 124 -10.91 11.00 -5.45
N ALA A 125 -11.07 10.13 -4.45
CA ALA A 125 -10.68 10.43 -3.05
C ALA A 125 -9.26 11.00 -2.93
N SER A 126 -8.29 10.30 -3.52
CA SER A 126 -6.86 10.63 -3.49
C SER A 126 -6.54 11.92 -4.27
N PHE A 127 -7.17 12.14 -5.42
CA PHE A 127 -7.01 13.37 -6.19
C PHE A 127 -7.50 14.58 -5.40
N MET A 128 -8.70 14.49 -4.81
CA MET A 128 -9.28 15.58 -4.02
C MET A 128 -8.43 15.87 -2.77
N ALA A 129 -8.04 14.85 -2.00
CA ALA A 129 -7.30 15.03 -0.76
C ALA A 129 -5.88 15.62 -0.99
N THR A 130 -5.13 15.11 -1.97
CA THR A 130 -3.82 15.69 -2.33
C THR A 130 -3.98 17.04 -3.05
N GLY A 131 -5.05 17.25 -3.82
CA GLY A 131 -5.37 18.55 -4.38
C GLY A 131 -5.57 19.63 -3.30
N CYS A 132 -6.21 19.28 -2.18
CA CYS A 132 -6.30 20.17 -1.02
C CYS A 132 -4.93 20.45 -0.37
N LEU A 133 -4.03 19.47 -0.28
CA LEU A 133 -2.64 19.71 0.19
C LEU A 133 -1.87 20.65 -0.75
N HIS A 134 -1.98 20.45 -2.06
CA HIS A 134 -1.31 21.33 -3.03
C HIS A 134 -1.87 22.76 -2.96
N LYS A 135 -3.19 22.92 -2.74
CA LYS A 135 -3.81 24.24 -2.54
C LYS A 135 -3.38 24.91 -1.24
N LEU A 136 -3.17 24.16 -0.15
CA LEU A 136 -2.53 24.69 1.04
C LEU A 136 -1.12 25.19 0.72
N ALA A 137 -0.30 24.38 0.05
CA ALA A 137 1.06 24.73 -0.34
C ALA A 137 1.16 25.92 -1.32
N GLU A 138 0.11 26.21 -2.09
CA GLU A 138 0.03 27.38 -2.99
C GLU A 138 -0.37 28.70 -2.28
N SER A 139 -0.67 28.66 -0.98
CA SER A 139 -1.07 29.84 -0.21
C SER A 139 0.10 30.80 0.02
N GLN A 140 -0.16 32.11 -0.09
CA GLN A 140 0.90 33.15 -0.07
C GLN A 140 1.70 33.22 1.24
N ASP A 141 1.09 32.81 2.35
CA ASP A 141 1.70 32.81 3.69
C ASP A 141 2.59 31.58 3.98
N VAL A 142 2.71 30.65 3.02
CA VAL A 142 3.51 29.42 3.16
C VAL A 142 4.92 29.66 2.68
N ASP A 143 5.90 29.34 3.54
CA ASP A 143 7.32 29.40 3.19
C ASP A 143 7.63 28.53 1.94
N PRO A 144 8.41 29.02 0.95
CA PRO A 144 8.66 28.29 -0.29
C PRO A 144 9.27 26.89 -0.11
N VAL A 145 10.09 26.67 0.91
CA VAL A 145 10.67 25.34 1.21
C VAL A 145 9.57 24.40 1.71
N ILE A 146 8.72 24.88 2.62
CA ILE A 146 7.57 24.10 3.12
C ILE A 146 6.55 23.83 2.01
N SER A 147 6.32 24.80 1.11
CA SER A 147 5.46 24.65 -0.07
C SER A 147 5.92 23.51 -0.98
N GLU A 148 7.23 23.46 -1.29
CA GLU A 148 7.80 22.43 -2.15
C GLU A 148 7.75 21.05 -1.46
N VAL A 149 8.07 20.98 -0.16
CA VAL A 149 8.00 19.74 0.62
C VAL A 149 6.58 19.18 0.68
N ILE A 150 5.55 20.00 0.89
CA ILE A 150 4.15 19.53 0.88
C ILE A 150 3.75 18.93 -0.48
N LYS A 151 4.28 19.48 -1.59
CA LYS A 151 3.98 19.00 -2.96
C LYS A 151 4.76 17.75 -3.35
N ARG A 152 6.00 17.59 -2.86
CA ARG A 152 6.89 16.49 -3.27
C ARG A 152 6.88 15.30 -2.31
N ASP A 153 6.89 15.56 -1.01
CA ASP A 153 7.38 14.59 -0.03
C ASP A 153 6.26 13.95 0.80
N PHE A 154 5.00 14.19 0.39
CA PHE A 154 3.83 13.46 0.86
C PHE A 154 3.39 12.39 -0.15
N TYR A 155 3.22 11.17 0.34
CA TYR A 155 2.46 10.13 -0.34
C TYR A 155 1.13 9.91 0.39
N MET A 156 0.06 10.53 -0.12
CA MET A 156 -1.25 10.61 0.57
C MET A 156 -1.11 11.26 1.96
N ASP A 157 -1.32 10.49 3.03
CA ASP A 157 -1.20 10.91 4.42
C ASP A 157 0.22 10.73 5.01
N ASP A 158 1.10 9.98 4.34
CA ASP A 158 2.46 9.71 4.82
C ASP A 158 3.47 10.78 4.32
N PHE A 159 4.09 11.52 5.23
CA PHE A 159 5.22 12.43 4.97
C PHE A 159 6.56 11.72 5.12
N LEU A 160 7.44 11.85 4.11
CA LEU A 160 8.81 11.36 4.12
C LEU A 160 9.75 12.43 3.56
N GLY A 161 10.43 13.18 4.43
CA GLY A 161 11.38 14.21 4.01
C GLY A 161 12.66 14.22 4.84
N GLY A 162 13.49 15.24 4.63
CA GLY A 162 14.72 15.42 5.40
C GLY A 162 15.56 16.58 4.90
N THR A 163 16.72 16.76 5.51
CA THR A 163 17.72 17.77 5.12
C THR A 163 19.15 17.26 5.35
N SER A 164 20.15 18.10 5.03
CA SER A 164 21.56 17.81 5.25
C SER A 164 22.09 18.18 6.64
N SER A 165 21.36 18.98 7.43
CA SER A 165 21.77 19.42 8.79
C SER A 165 20.63 19.37 9.81
N TYR A 166 21.00 19.20 11.08
CA TYR A 166 20.05 19.12 12.20
C TYR A 166 19.18 20.38 12.32
N GLU A 167 19.76 21.56 12.15
CA GLU A 167 19.09 22.85 12.29
C GLU A 167 18.03 23.03 11.19
N ALA A 168 18.39 22.69 9.94
CA ALA A 168 17.47 22.74 8.82
C ALA A 168 16.34 21.70 8.97
N ALA A 169 16.63 20.51 9.50
CA ALA A 169 15.60 19.51 9.79
C ALA A 169 14.63 19.97 10.89
N SER A 170 15.12 20.64 11.95
CA SER A 170 14.26 21.22 12.99
C SER A 170 13.37 22.35 12.43
N GLN A 171 13.94 23.24 11.61
CA GLN A 171 13.18 24.31 10.96
C GLN A 171 12.11 23.75 10.00
N LEU A 172 12.46 22.74 9.20
CA LEU A 172 11.55 22.03 8.32
C LEU A 172 10.38 21.43 9.10
N ARG A 173 10.67 20.69 10.18
CA ARG A 173 9.66 20.11 11.08
C ARG A 173 8.70 21.19 11.60
N ASP A 174 9.24 22.26 12.19
CA ASP A 174 8.43 23.28 12.86
C ASP A 174 7.59 24.10 11.87
N GLY A 175 8.17 24.43 10.71
CA GLY A 175 7.46 25.08 9.60
C GLY A 175 6.34 24.21 9.03
N LEU A 176 6.59 22.90 8.88
CA LEU A 176 5.58 21.95 8.39
C LEU A 176 4.45 21.73 9.41
N ILE A 177 4.77 21.56 10.70
CA ILE A 177 3.76 21.47 11.78
C ILE A 177 2.88 22.73 11.77
N LYS A 178 3.48 23.92 11.75
CA LYS A 178 2.74 25.20 11.73
C LYS A 178 1.82 25.32 10.52
N THR A 179 2.33 25.00 9.32
CA THR A 179 1.59 25.13 8.06
C THR A 179 0.46 24.12 7.95
N MET A 180 0.68 22.88 8.37
CA MET A 180 -0.36 21.84 8.33
C MET A 180 -1.44 22.11 9.39
N LEU A 181 -1.06 22.55 10.59
CA LEU A 181 -1.99 22.87 11.66
C LEU A 181 -2.89 24.08 11.33
N SER A 182 -2.44 25.07 10.56
CA SER A 182 -3.29 26.20 10.15
C SER A 182 -4.47 25.77 9.26
N ALA A 183 -4.35 24.63 8.57
CA ALA A 183 -5.42 23.98 7.81
C ALA A 183 -6.17 22.88 8.59
N GLY A 184 -5.91 22.72 9.90
CA GLY A 184 -6.48 21.65 10.73
C GLY A 184 -5.86 20.27 10.49
N LEU A 185 -4.73 20.18 9.78
CA LEU A 185 -4.05 18.93 9.45
C LEU A 185 -3.01 18.59 10.52
N GLU A 186 -3.44 17.86 11.56
CA GLU A 186 -2.56 17.41 12.64
C GLU A 186 -1.61 16.28 12.17
N LEU A 187 -0.29 16.55 12.18
CA LEU A 187 0.76 15.57 11.93
C LEU A 187 1.14 14.79 13.20
N ARG A 188 1.16 13.47 13.11
CA ARG A 188 1.40 12.53 14.23
C ARG A 188 2.44 11.46 13.89
N LYS A 189 2.81 10.64 14.88
CA LYS A 189 3.76 9.50 14.74
C LYS A 189 5.13 9.91 14.19
N TRP A 190 5.60 11.09 14.59
CA TRP A 190 6.90 11.59 14.19
C TRP A 190 8.03 10.59 14.48
N THR A 191 8.76 10.21 13.44
CA THR A 191 9.93 9.32 13.49
C THR A 191 11.11 10.01 12.79
N SER A 192 12.34 9.72 13.23
CA SER A 192 13.55 10.40 12.79
C SER A 192 14.77 9.54 13.06
N ASN A 193 15.80 9.58 12.20
CA ASN A 193 17.10 8.97 12.48
C ASN A 193 17.91 9.73 13.57
N ASN A 194 17.42 10.89 14.01
CA ASN A 194 17.92 11.60 15.17
C ASN A 194 16.78 11.90 16.16
N ILE A 195 16.80 11.22 17.31
CA ILE A 195 15.77 11.32 18.36
C ILE A 195 15.55 12.76 18.87
N ASN A 196 16.56 13.64 18.82
CA ASN A 196 16.43 15.02 19.28
C ASN A 196 15.52 15.85 18.37
N LEU A 197 15.38 15.48 17.08
CA LEU A 197 14.42 16.12 16.17
C LEU A 197 12.96 15.80 16.49
N ILE A 198 12.66 14.81 17.32
CA ILE A 198 11.27 14.48 17.73
C ILE A 198 11.04 14.61 19.24
N LYS A 199 12.10 14.92 20.00
CA LYS A 199 12.04 15.15 21.44
C LYS A 199 11.23 16.40 21.76
N GLY A 200 10.21 16.26 22.60
CA GLY A 200 9.33 17.36 23.01
C GLY A 200 8.12 17.58 22.08
N ILE A 201 8.02 16.87 20.95
CA ILE A 201 6.74 16.76 20.25
C ILE A 201 5.81 15.93 21.15
N SER A 202 4.71 16.53 21.60
CA SER A 202 3.65 15.80 22.28
C SER A 202 3.01 14.81 21.30
N ASN A 203 3.52 13.58 21.30
CA ASN A 203 2.83 12.44 20.73
C ASN A 203 1.55 12.22 21.57
N ASN A 204 0.49 12.99 21.28
CA ASN A 204 -0.84 12.86 21.87
C ASN A 204 -1.45 11.55 21.35
N GLN A 205 -1.01 10.44 21.97
CA GLN A 205 -1.50 9.11 21.72
C GLN A 205 -2.88 8.92 22.36
N GLU A 206 -3.89 9.64 21.84
CA GLU A 206 -5.29 9.25 22.02
C GLU A 206 -5.52 7.90 21.33
N GLY A 207 -5.26 6.81 22.07
CA GLY A 207 -5.26 5.47 21.50
C GLY A 207 -4.55 4.39 22.31
N ASN A 208 -4.74 4.36 23.63
CA ASN A 208 -4.36 3.28 24.55
C ASN A 208 -2.86 2.96 24.74
N LYS A 209 -2.49 2.84 26.03
CA LYS A 209 -1.23 2.29 26.53
C LYS A 209 -0.97 0.88 25.97
N THR A 210 -0.12 0.79 24.97
CA THR A 210 0.87 -0.29 24.80
C THR A 210 1.92 0.19 23.82
N ILE A 211 2.91 0.94 24.34
CA ILE A 211 4.25 0.89 23.78
C ILE A 211 4.71 -0.55 24.05
N PRO A 212 5.02 -1.37 23.03
CA PRO A 212 5.77 -2.58 23.27
C PRO A 212 7.14 -2.14 23.76
N ILE A 213 7.47 -2.41 25.02
CA ILE A 213 8.86 -2.33 25.48
C ILE A 213 9.54 -3.58 24.95
N SER A 214 9.85 -3.52 23.66
CA SER A 214 10.76 -4.38 22.92
C SER A 214 11.85 -3.48 22.36
N ASP A 215 13.08 -3.98 22.25
CA ASP A 215 14.24 -3.21 21.77
C ASP A 215 14.09 -2.73 20.30
N ASP A 216 13.05 -3.18 19.59
CA ASP A 216 12.70 -2.88 18.20
C ASP A 216 12.00 -1.52 17.95
N ASN A 217 11.95 -0.59 18.92
CA ASN A 217 11.22 0.69 18.77
C ASN A 217 11.70 1.57 17.60
N ALA A 218 12.91 1.32 17.08
CA ALA A 218 13.47 2.00 15.91
C ALA A 218 12.84 1.56 14.57
N ILE A 219 12.18 0.40 14.52
CA ILE A 219 11.69 -0.19 13.27
C ILE A 219 10.25 0.26 12.99
N THR A 220 10.10 1.14 12.01
CA THR A 220 8.79 1.64 11.56
C THR A 220 8.49 1.19 10.13
N LYS A 221 7.21 1.16 9.76
CA LYS A 221 6.79 0.85 8.39
C LYS A 221 6.55 2.15 7.62
N VAL A 222 7.33 2.36 6.57
CA VAL A 222 7.40 3.59 5.77
C VAL A 222 7.12 3.22 4.31
N LEU A 223 5.99 3.68 3.78
CA LEU A 223 5.49 3.42 2.41
C LEU A 223 5.63 1.97 1.91
N GLY A 224 5.38 1.00 2.78
CA GLY A 224 5.46 -0.43 2.43
C GLY A 224 6.73 -1.15 2.88
N LEU A 225 7.84 -0.43 3.04
CA LEU A 225 9.13 -0.94 3.54
C LEU A 225 9.21 -0.85 5.08
N PHE A 226 10.08 -1.66 5.69
CA PHE A 226 10.51 -1.41 7.07
C PHE A 226 11.75 -0.52 7.07
N TRP A 227 11.83 0.43 7.99
CA TRP A 227 12.96 1.33 8.17
C TRP A 227 13.34 1.35 9.64
N ASN A 228 14.59 1.02 9.94
CA ASN A 228 15.18 1.19 11.27
C ASN A 228 15.79 2.59 11.33
N SER A 229 15.25 3.45 12.20
CA SER A 229 15.71 4.83 12.36
C SER A 229 17.13 4.94 12.92
N ASP A 230 17.51 4.07 13.86
CA ASP A 230 18.71 4.25 14.68
C ASP A 230 19.99 3.97 13.89
N ILE A 231 19.95 2.98 12.99
CA ILE A 231 21.03 2.70 12.02
C ILE A 231 20.73 3.26 10.62
N ASP A 232 19.62 3.99 10.48
CA ASP A 232 19.10 4.58 9.25
C ASP A 232 19.11 3.62 8.03
N ALA A 233 18.52 2.44 8.19
CA ALA A 233 18.57 1.37 7.20
C ALA A 233 17.17 0.82 6.86
N PHE A 234 16.90 0.60 5.56
CA PHE A 234 15.75 -0.20 5.15
C PHE A 234 15.98 -1.68 5.48
N GLN A 235 14.92 -2.34 5.94
CA GLN A 235 14.89 -3.73 6.34
C GLN A 235 13.77 -4.47 5.60
N PHE A 236 14.00 -5.76 5.37
CA PHE A 236 13.07 -6.65 4.67
C PHE A 236 12.72 -7.82 5.58
N GLU A 237 11.46 -7.89 6.03
CA GLU A 237 10.97 -9.00 6.84
C GLU A 237 10.76 -10.23 5.95
N VAL A 238 11.68 -11.20 6.01
CA VAL A 238 11.45 -12.53 5.44
C VAL A 238 10.80 -13.40 6.50
N LYS A 239 9.48 -13.59 6.38
CA LYS A 239 8.78 -14.54 7.25
C LYS A 239 9.22 -15.95 6.89
N ALA A 240 10.05 -16.53 7.75
CA ALA A 240 10.28 -17.96 7.78
C ALA A 240 8.99 -18.66 8.19
N ASN A 241 8.05 -18.81 7.24
CA ASN A 241 6.92 -19.70 7.41
C ASN A 241 7.45 -21.07 7.85
N ASN A 242 6.73 -21.75 8.75
CA ASN A 242 7.20 -22.99 9.37
C ASN A 242 7.12 -24.19 8.41
N PHE A 243 7.87 -24.12 7.30
CA PHE A 243 8.07 -25.18 6.31
C PHE A 243 8.61 -26.48 6.94
N LYS A 244 9.15 -26.41 8.16
CA LYS A 244 9.52 -27.56 9.00
C LYS A 244 8.38 -28.59 9.18
N PHE A 245 7.12 -28.19 9.03
CA PHE A 245 5.95 -29.09 9.11
C PHE A 245 5.29 -29.37 7.75
N ILE A 246 5.84 -28.84 6.65
CA ILE A 246 5.25 -28.96 5.32
C ILE A 246 6.08 -29.94 4.48
N ASN A 247 5.68 -31.21 4.45
CA ASN A 247 6.33 -32.29 3.69
C ASN A 247 6.37 -32.09 2.15
N HIS A 248 5.71 -31.03 1.67
CA HIS A 248 5.45 -30.73 0.27
C HIS A 248 5.37 -29.21 0.06
N ILE A 249 6.38 -28.60 -0.57
CA ILE A 249 6.30 -27.19 -0.98
C ILE A 249 5.67 -27.13 -2.38
N PRO A 250 4.46 -26.57 -2.55
CA PRO A 250 3.85 -26.41 -3.86
C PRO A 250 4.39 -25.16 -4.57
N LYS A 251 4.40 -25.17 -5.91
CA LYS A 251 4.89 -24.04 -6.73
C LYS A 251 4.16 -22.72 -6.43
N ARG A 252 2.86 -22.79 -6.09
CA ARG A 252 2.07 -21.61 -5.68
C ARG A 252 2.60 -20.92 -4.42
N LEU A 253 3.16 -21.69 -3.48
CA LEU A 253 3.70 -21.16 -2.22
C LEU A 253 5.02 -20.43 -2.47
N ILE A 254 5.90 -20.99 -3.31
CA ILE A 254 7.14 -20.33 -3.76
C ILE A 254 6.82 -18.98 -4.44
N LEU A 255 5.82 -18.94 -5.33
CA LEU A 255 5.38 -17.68 -5.94
C LEU A 255 4.84 -16.69 -4.89
N SER A 256 4.10 -17.17 -3.89
CA SER A 256 3.59 -16.33 -2.79
C SER A 256 4.73 -15.69 -1.99
N GLU A 257 5.76 -16.46 -1.60
CA GLU A 257 6.92 -15.91 -0.87
C GLU A 257 7.66 -14.85 -1.70
N ILE A 258 7.87 -15.10 -3.00
CA ILE A 258 8.50 -14.13 -3.91
C ILE A 258 7.65 -12.85 -4.02
N ALA A 259 6.33 -12.97 -4.04
CA ALA A 259 5.41 -11.84 -4.14
C ALA A 259 5.30 -11.03 -2.83
N CYS A 260 5.62 -11.63 -1.68
CA CYS A 260 5.68 -10.92 -0.38
C CYS A 260 6.89 -9.97 -0.27
N LEU A 261 7.95 -10.16 -1.08
CA LEU A 261 9.13 -9.30 -1.09
C LEU A 261 8.85 -8.00 -1.86
N PHE A 262 8.35 -7.00 -1.13
CA PHE A 262 8.12 -5.65 -1.64
C PHE A 262 9.43 -4.84 -1.67
N ASP A 263 10.04 -4.72 -2.86
CA ASP A 263 11.30 -4.00 -3.09
C ASP A 263 11.15 -2.96 -4.23
N PRO A 264 10.58 -1.77 -3.95
CA PRO A 264 10.35 -0.73 -4.95
C PRO A 264 11.64 -0.04 -5.42
N LEU A 265 12.74 -0.15 -4.66
CA LEU A 265 14.04 0.45 -4.96
C LEU A 265 15.02 -0.55 -5.60
N GLY A 266 14.71 -1.85 -5.63
CA GLY A 266 15.59 -2.90 -6.17
C GLY A 266 16.77 -3.27 -5.27
N LEU A 267 16.74 -2.91 -3.98
CA LEU A 267 17.84 -3.07 -3.02
C LEU A 267 18.20 -4.54 -2.76
N VAL A 268 17.21 -5.43 -2.78
CA VAL A 268 17.39 -6.88 -2.65
C VAL A 268 17.14 -7.60 -3.98
N GLY A 269 17.19 -6.85 -5.08
CA GLY A 269 17.06 -7.33 -6.46
C GLY A 269 17.86 -8.61 -6.77
N PRO A 270 19.15 -8.74 -6.38
CA PRO A 270 19.92 -9.97 -6.60
C PRO A 270 19.28 -11.22 -5.98
N ALA A 271 18.72 -11.13 -4.76
CA ALA A 271 18.06 -12.24 -4.10
C ALA A 271 16.70 -12.57 -4.76
N ILE A 272 15.92 -11.53 -5.09
CA ILE A 272 14.63 -11.68 -5.80
C ILE A 272 14.84 -12.32 -7.18
N ILE A 273 15.92 -11.98 -7.89
CA ILE A 273 16.25 -12.56 -9.20
C ILE A 273 16.53 -14.07 -9.06
N GLN A 274 17.32 -14.51 -8.07
CA GLN A 274 17.58 -15.94 -7.86
C GLN A 274 16.27 -16.72 -7.59
N ALA A 275 15.38 -16.17 -6.77
CA ALA A 275 14.08 -16.81 -6.50
C ALA A 275 13.18 -16.83 -7.76
N LYS A 276 13.17 -15.77 -8.58
CA LYS A 276 12.46 -15.74 -9.87
C LYS A 276 13.05 -16.72 -10.90
N LEU A 277 14.37 -16.92 -10.92
CA LEU A 277 15.03 -17.93 -11.76
C LEU A 277 14.64 -19.35 -11.34
N MET A 278 14.62 -19.63 -10.04
CA MET A 278 14.12 -20.91 -9.51
C MET A 278 12.65 -21.15 -9.91
N LEU A 279 11.78 -20.13 -9.78
CA LEU A 279 10.39 -20.23 -10.24
C LEU A 279 10.32 -20.50 -11.75
N GLN A 280 11.13 -19.82 -12.56
CA GLN A 280 11.20 -20.07 -14.02
C GLN A 280 11.62 -21.51 -14.34
N GLN A 281 12.57 -22.10 -13.59
CA GLN A 281 12.95 -23.50 -13.74
C GLN A 281 11.77 -24.45 -13.47
N LEU A 282 11.00 -24.23 -12.40
CA LEU A 282 9.80 -25.03 -12.10
C LEU A 282 8.76 -24.97 -13.24
N TRP A 283 8.62 -23.82 -13.90
CA TRP A 283 7.75 -23.66 -15.07
C TRP A 283 8.28 -24.41 -16.29
N ARG A 284 9.60 -24.38 -16.54
CA ARG A 284 10.25 -25.14 -17.62
C ARG A 284 10.13 -26.65 -17.42
N LEU A 285 10.13 -27.12 -16.16
CA LEU A 285 9.86 -28.51 -15.77
C LEU A 285 8.38 -28.90 -15.85
N LYS A 286 7.46 -27.98 -16.22
CA LYS A 286 6.01 -28.19 -16.30
C LYS A 286 5.34 -28.65 -15.00
N ILE A 287 5.99 -28.42 -13.86
CA ILE A 287 5.46 -28.66 -12.51
C ILE A 287 4.20 -27.79 -12.34
N GLN A 288 3.07 -28.37 -11.96
CA GLN A 288 1.80 -27.66 -11.75
C GLN A 288 1.82 -26.82 -10.47
N TRP A 289 0.76 -26.07 -10.21
CA TRP A 289 0.67 -25.18 -9.05
C TRP A 289 0.80 -25.91 -7.71
N ASP A 290 0.30 -27.13 -7.68
CA ASP A 290 0.08 -27.93 -6.47
C ASP A 290 0.99 -29.16 -6.40
N ASP A 291 1.86 -29.34 -7.41
CA ASP A 291 2.84 -30.43 -7.49
C ASP A 291 4.01 -30.21 -6.52
N ARG A 292 4.67 -31.31 -6.15
CA ARG A 292 5.77 -31.31 -5.17
C ARG A 292 7.02 -30.69 -5.77
N CYS A 293 7.39 -29.50 -5.29
CA CYS A 293 8.73 -28.97 -5.52
C CYS A 293 9.71 -29.76 -4.66
N ILE A 294 10.69 -30.38 -5.32
CA ILE A 294 11.54 -31.46 -4.80
C ILE A 294 12.60 -30.92 -3.83
N PRO A 295 12.78 -31.58 -2.67
CA PRO A 295 14.12 -31.85 -2.17
C PRO A 295 14.32 -33.37 -1.95
N SER A 296 14.68 -34.08 -3.02
CA SER A 296 15.26 -35.40 -2.93
C SER A 296 16.76 -35.22 -2.80
N SER A 297 17.30 -35.49 -1.62
CA SER A 297 18.74 -35.68 -1.46
C SER A 297 19.24 -36.73 -2.47
N PRO A 298 20.42 -36.55 -3.08
CA PRO A 298 20.97 -37.55 -3.98
C PRO A 298 21.30 -38.81 -3.17
N THR A 299 20.55 -39.88 -3.39
CA THR A 299 20.94 -41.23 -2.95
C THR A 299 22.20 -41.63 -3.73
N PRO A 300 23.28 -42.06 -3.05
CA PRO A 300 24.49 -42.47 -3.76
C PRO A 300 24.24 -43.81 -4.46
N ASN A 301 24.10 -43.77 -5.78
CA ASN A 301 24.03 -44.99 -6.59
C ASN A 301 25.35 -45.76 -6.49
N SER A 302 25.26 -47.06 -6.17
CA SER A 302 26.40 -47.97 -6.23
C SER A 302 26.86 -48.18 -7.69
N PRO A 303 28.16 -48.41 -7.94
CA PRO A 303 28.68 -48.55 -9.28
C PRO A 303 28.36 -49.93 -9.86
N THR A 304 27.72 -49.97 -11.03
CA THR A 304 27.72 -51.14 -11.91
C THR A 304 28.82 -50.97 -12.97
N SER A 305 29.55 -52.05 -13.21
CA SER A 305 30.81 -52.07 -13.94
C SER A 305 30.67 -52.31 -15.45
N GLY A 306 31.61 -51.77 -16.23
CA GLY A 306 32.14 -52.43 -17.43
C GLY A 306 31.41 -52.26 -18.76
N SER A 307 31.76 -51.18 -19.49
CA SER A 307 31.86 -51.19 -20.96
C SER A 307 33.07 -52.03 -21.42
N PRO A 308 33.19 -52.58 -22.65
CA PRO A 308 33.05 -51.89 -23.96
C PRO A 308 32.26 -52.73 -25.00
N THR A 309 32.25 -52.56 -26.35
CA THR A 309 32.96 -51.71 -27.35
C THR A 309 32.00 -51.46 -28.55
N PRO A 310 32.32 -50.60 -29.56
CA PRO A 310 31.32 -50.07 -30.50
C PRO A 310 31.28 -50.75 -31.89
N SER A 311 30.24 -50.43 -32.67
CA SER A 311 30.28 -50.49 -34.14
C SER A 311 29.70 -49.22 -34.76
N SER A 312 30.29 -48.78 -35.88
CA SER A 312 30.03 -47.50 -36.55
C SER A 312 29.35 -47.72 -37.92
N PRO A 313 29.16 -46.67 -38.75
CA PRO A 313 27.92 -45.89 -38.78
C PRO A 313 27.12 -46.12 -40.08
N LYS A 314 25.85 -45.68 -40.12
CA LYS A 314 25.16 -45.42 -41.40
C LYS A 314 24.47 -44.06 -41.40
N SER A 315 24.72 -43.35 -42.48
CA SER A 315 24.24 -42.01 -42.80
C SER A 315 22.84 -42.03 -43.41
N SER A 316 21.98 -41.10 -42.98
CA SER A 316 21.04 -40.40 -43.87
C SER A 316 20.33 -39.28 -43.12
N SER A 317 20.57 -38.02 -43.52
CA SER A 317 19.59 -36.94 -43.39
C SER A 317 18.54 -37.09 -44.52
N PRO A 318 17.32 -36.58 -44.33
CA PRO A 318 17.09 -35.17 -44.70
C PRO A 318 16.16 -34.37 -43.75
N THR A 319 16.38 -33.07 -43.73
CA THR A 319 15.46 -32.00 -43.30
C THR A 319 14.62 -31.51 -44.50
N PRO A 320 13.65 -30.59 -44.35
CA PRO A 320 12.75 -30.33 -43.22
C PRO A 320 11.26 -30.23 -43.64
N SER A 321 10.32 -30.18 -42.69
CA SER A 321 8.99 -29.59 -42.93
C SER A 321 8.39 -28.98 -41.67
N SER A 322 8.27 -27.65 -41.65
CA SER A 322 7.49 -26.93 -40.63
C SER A 322 5.99 -27.11 -40.85
N PRO A 323 5.19 -27.00 -39.78
CA PRO A 323 3.97 -26.20 -39.89
C PRO A 323 3.90 -25.11 -38.83
N THR A 324 3.53 -23.92 -39.30
CA THR A 324 3.06 -22.79 -38.50
C THR A 324 1.88 -23.18 -37.60
N HIS A 325 1.93 -22.85 -36.32
CA HIS A 325 0.73 -22.75 -35.48
C HIS A 325 0.62 -21.36 -34.86
N ASN A 326 -0.37 -20.60 -35.32
CA ASN A 326 -0.83 -19.38 -34.65
C ASN A 326 -1.40 -19.76 -33.28
N LEU A 327 -0.85 -19.18 -32.22
CA LEU A 327 -1.45 -19.22 -30.88
C LEU A 327 -1.84 -17.80 -30.48
N THR A 328 -3.13 -17.52 -30.66
CA THR A 328 -3.82 -16.34 -30.14
C THR A 328 -3.60 -16.20 -28.64
N THR A 329 -3.08 -15.06 -28.20
CA THR A 329 -2.90 -14.70 -26.79
C THR A 329 -4.24 -14.40 -26.11
N PRO A 330 -4.63 -15.10 -25.03
CA PRO A 330 -5.76 -14.71 -24.21
C PRO A 330 -5.39 -13.52 -23.31
N ASN A 331 -6.26 -12.51 -23.25
CA ASN A 331 -6.09 -11.33 -22.41
C ASN A 331 -5.94 -11.69 -20.92
N LEU A 332 -4.74 -11.47 -20.36
CA LEU A 332 -4.52 -11.47 -18.91
C LEU A 332 -5.09 -10.18 -18.31
N LYS A 333 -6.24 -10.30 -17.62
CA LYS A 333 -6.83 -9.21 -16.84
C LYS A 333 -5.83 -8.72 -15.78
N LYS A 334 -5.45 -7.44 -15.83
CA LYS A 334 -4.71 -6.78 -14.75
C LYS A 334 -5.59 -6.74 -13.49
N TYR A 335 -5.25 -7.53 -12.48
CA TYR A 335 -5.74 -7.30 -11.13
C TYR A 335 -4.91 -6.18 -10.50
N SER A 336 -5.57 -5.05 -10.25
CA SER A 336 -5.01 -3.95 -9.46
C SER A 336 -5.01 -4.36 -7.98
N SER A 337 -3.83 -4.62 -7.42
CA SER A 337 -3.67 -4.76 -5.97
C SER A 337 -3.63 -3.37 -5.33
N VAL A 338 -4.65 -3.05 -4.54
CA VAL A 338 -4.66 -1.90 -3.64
C VAL A 338 -3.75 -2.23 -2.45
N ILE A 339 -2.79 -1.34 -2.17
CA ILE A 339 -2.10 -1.20 -0.88
C ILE A 339 -2.32 0.26 -0.45
#